data_AF-A0A847IAP3-F1
#
_entry.id   AF-A0A847IAP3-F1
#
_cell.length_a   1.000
_cell.length_b   1.000
_cell.length_c   1.000
_cell.angle_alpha   90.00
_cell.angle_beta   90.00
_cell.angle_gamma   90.00
#
_symmetry.space_group_name_H-M   'P 1'
#
loop_
_entity.id
_entity.type
_entity.pdbx_description
1 polymer ?
#
loop_
_entity_poly.entity_id
_entity_poly.type
_entity_poly.pdbx_seq_one_letter_code
_entity_poly.pdbx_strand_id
1 'polypeptide(L)'
;LLMATHVLAVVTAAWTGAAVVRVVLAVGGIPTRADNHDDDPEAPLRGGRVIGMLERTAVAASLLLAWPAGIGIILAVKSLARFSELRAPHASEQFILGTFASVLWASAIAGVSILAGL
;
A
#
# COMPACT_ATOMS: atom_id res chain seq x y z
N LEU A 1 -18.49 -17.53 -9.76
CA LEU A 1 -17.07 -17.52 -10.18
C LEU A 1 -16.49 -16.11 -10.13
N LEU A 2 -17.03 -15.15 -10.90
CA LEU A 2 -16.55 -13.76 -10.90
C LEU A 2 -16.37 -13.13 -9.51
N MET A 3 -17.40 -13.16 -8.65
CA MET A 3 -17.32 -12.58 -7.31
C MET A 3 -16.23 -13.23 -6.44
N ALA A 4 -15.99 -14.54 -6.60
CA ALA A 4 -14.91 -15.24 -5.90
C ALA A 4 -13.52 -14.78 -6.39
N THR A 5 -13.35 -14.57 -7.70
CA THR A 5 -12.12 -14.00 -8.29
C THR A 5 -11.83 -12.61 -7.73
N HIS A 6 -12.84 -11.75 -7.62
CA HIS A 6 -12.71 -10.39 -7.09
C HIS A 6 -12.30 -10.40 -5.62
N VAL A 7 -12.95 -11.24 -4.79
CA VAL A 7 -12.60 -11.38 -3.37
C VAL A 7 -11.17 -11.90 -3.23
N LEU A 8 -10.77 -12.90 -4.02
CA LEU A 8 -9.42 -13.44 -3.99
C LEU A 8 -8.38 -12.39 -4.41
N ALA A 9 -8.68 -11.56 -5.40
CA ALA A 9 -7.82 -10.47 -5.85
C ALA A 9 -7.61 -9.43 -4.75
N VAL A 10 -8.67 -9.01 -4.07
CA VAL A 10 -8.57 -8.06 -2.95
C VAL A 10 -7.72 -8.64 -1.82
N VAL A 11 -7.96 -9.88 -1.42
CA VAL A 11 -7.16 -10.56 -0.40
C VAL A 11 -5.70 -10.64 -0.83
N THR A 12 -5.44 -11.07 -2.07
CA THR A 12 -4.08 -11.20 -2.60
C THR A 12 -3.34 -9.85 -2.59
N ALA A 13 -3.95 -8.80 -3.13
CA ALA A 13 -3.40 -7.45 -3.16
C ALA A 13 -3.02 -6.98 -1.75
N ALA A 14 -3.93 -7.18 -0.79
CA ALA A 14 -3.79 -6.66 0.55
C ALA A 14 -2.68 -7.38 1.35
N TRP A 15 -2.58 -8.71 1.25
CA TRP A 15 -1.58 -9.53 1.97
C TRP A 15 -0.18 -9.50 1.34
N THR A 16 -0.08 -9.58 0.00
CA THR A 16 1.22 -9.71 -0.70
C THR A 16 1.93 -8.38 -0.93
N GLY A 17 1.18 -7.27 -0.98
CA GLY A 17 1.75 -5.96 -1.28
C GLY A 17 2.81 -5.46 -0.29
N ALA A 18 2.82 -5.98 0.94
CA ALA A 18 3.84 -5.63 1.93
C ALA A 18 5.25 -6.13 1.54
N ALA A 19 5.34 -7.29 0.89
CA ALA A 19 6.62 -7.82 0.40
C ALA A 19 7.14 -6.98 -0.77
N VAL A 20 6.25 -6.63 -1.70
CA VAL A 20 6.57 -5.79 -2.88
C VAL A 20 7.10 -4.43 -2.44
N VAL A 21 6.40 -3.76 -1.51
CA VAL A 21 6.85 -2.46 -0.99
C VAL A 21 8.24 -2.56 -0.36
N ARG A 22 8.54 -3.62 0.40
CA ARG A 22 9.87 -3.82 1.00
C ARG A 22 10.96 -4.01 -0.05
N VAL A 23 10.70 -4.82 -1.08
CA VAL A 23 11.64 -5.01 -2.19
C VAL A 23 11.90 -3.69 -2.91
N VAL A 24 10.85 -2.92 -3.20
CA VAL A 24 10.98 -1.63 -3.90
C VAL A 24 11.77 -0.62 -3.07
N LEU A 25 11.52 -0.54 -1.76
CA LEU A 25 12.30 0.32 -0.85
C LEU A 25 13.77 -0.12 -0.78
N ALA A 26 14.03 -1.43 -0.66
CA ALA A 26 15.39 -1.99 -0.61
C ALA A 26 16.17 -1.69 -1.90
N VAL A 27 15.54 -1.88 -3.07
CA VAL A 27 16.14 -1.55 -4.38
C VAL A 27 16.38 -0.04 -4.51
N GLY A 28 15.50 0.80 -3.94
CA GLY A 28 15.67 2.25 -3.89
C GLY A 28 16.75 2.72 -2.91
N GLY A 29 17.45 1.83 -2.21
CA GLY A 29 18.46 2.20 -1.20
C GLY A 29 17.86 2.88 0.04
N ILE A 30 16.54 2.74 0.25
CA ILE A 30 15.81 3.34 1.36
C ILE A 30 15.91 2.37 2.55
N PRO A 31 16.62 2.71 3.64
CA PRO A 31 16.69 1.85 4.81
C PRO A 31 15.29 1.64 5.38
N THR A 32 14.87 0.37 5.45
CA THR A 32 13.57 0.04 6.02
C THR A 32 13.69 0.04 7.53
N ARG A 33 12.61 0.36 8.26
CA ARG A 33 12.59 0.35 9.74
C ARG A 33 13.00 -0.99 10.37
N ALA A 34 13.08 -2.08 9.57
CA ALA A 34 13.58 -3.38 10.00
C ALA A 34 15.13 -3.46 10.08
N ASP A 35 15.85 -2.50 9.48
CA ASP A 35 17.31 -2.38 9.57
C ASP A 35 17.77 -1.49 10.74
N ASN A 36 16.83 -0.85 11.45
CA ASN A 36 17.13 -0.14 12.69
C ASN A 36 17.13 -1.16 13.84
N HIS A 37 18.30 -1.43 14.39
CA HIS A 37 18.52 -2.35 15.52
C HIS A 37 18.17 -1.73 16.89
N ASP A 38 17.66 -0.49 16.89
CA ASP A 38 17.10 0.20 18.05
C ASP A 38 15.62 -0.17 18.18
N ASP A 39 15.35 -1.39 18.66
CA ASP A 39 14.04 -1.81 19.10
C ASP A 39 13.67 -1.03 20.37
N ASP A 40 13.12 0.17 20.18
CA ASP A 40 12.41 0.89 21.22
C ASP A 40 11.07 0.15 21.48
N PRO A 41 10.83 -0.44 22.66
CA PRO A 41 9.60 -1.16 22.97
C PRO A 41 8.34 -0.26 22.93
N GLU A 42 8.52 1.06 22.88
CA GLU A 42 7.47 2.06 22.65
C GLU A 42 7.30 2.46 21.17
N ALA A 43 8.02 1.83 20.24
CA ALA A 43 7.93 2.11 18.81
C ALA A 43 6.45 2.07 18.37
N PRO A 44 5.94 3.16 17.74
CA PRO A 44 4.53 3.28 17.41
C PRO A 44 4.05 2.03 16.70
N LEU A 45 2.97 1.47 17.25
CA LEU A 45 2.32 0.22 16.86
C LEU A 45 2.37 -0.02 15.35
N ARG A 46 2.33 -1.30 14.96
CA ARG A 46 2.28 -1.93 13.61
C ARG A 46 1.30 -1.30 12.59
N GLY A 47 0.69 -0.17 12.90
CA GLY A 47 -0.19 0.66 12.10
C GLY A 47 0.31 0.89 10.68
N GLY A 48 1.61 1.03 10.42
CA GLY A 48 2.10 1.14 9.02
C GLY A 48 1.69 -0.06 8.15
N ARG A 49 1.74 -1.29 8.69
CA ARG A 49 1.33 -2.51 7.98
C ARG A 49 -0.19 -2.58 7.82
N VAL A 50 -0.94 -2.23 8.86
CA VAL A 50 -2.42 -2.24 8.86
C VAL A 50 -2.96 -1.16 7.92
N ILE A 51 -2.42 0.05 7.97
CA ILE A 51 -2.75 1.15 7.06
C ILE A 51 -2.48 0.72 5.61
N GLY A 52 -1.34 0.08 5.32
CA GLY A 52 -1.06 -0.42 3.99
C GLY A 52 -2.04 -1.52 3.53
N MET A 53 -2.51 -2.38 4.44
CA MET A 53 -3.55 -3.38 4.14
C MET A 53 -4.88 -2.70 3.77
N LEU A 54 -5.30 -1.72 4.57
CA LEU A 54 -6.53 -0.96 4.36
C LEU A 54 -6.49 -0.16 3.04
N GLU A 55 -5.37 0.50 2.78
CA GLU A 55 -5.15 1.24 1.54
C GLU A 55 -5.25 0.33 0.31
N ARG A 56 -4.54 -0.81 0.28
CA ARG A 56 -4.61 -1.74 -0.86
C ARG A 56 -5.99 -2.33 -1.07
N THR A 57 -6.68 -2.64 0.04
CA THR A 57 -8.07 -3.09 0.01
C THR A 57 -8.97 -2.02 -0.63
N ALA A 58 -8.83 -0.77 -0.21
CA ALA A 58 -9.62 0.34 -0.70
C ALA A 58 -9.30 0.69 -2.17
N VAL A 59 -8.02 0.63 -2.58
CA VAL A 59 -7.60 0.84 -3.98
C VAL A 59 -8.16 -0.26 -4.87
N ALA A 60 -7.99 -1.53 -4.49
CA ALA A 60 -8.52 -2.66 -5.25
C ALA A 60 -10.05 -2.58 -5.35
N ALA A 61 -10.75 -2.33 -4.24
CA ALA A 61 -12.20 -2.16 -4.23
C ALA A 61 -12.66 -0.99 -5.13
N SER A 62 -11.96 0.15 -5.09
CA SER A 62 -12.28 1.31 -5.93
C SER A 62 -12.22 0.95 -7.43
N LEU A 63 -11.21 0.20 -7.85
CA LEU A 63 -11.07 -0.23 -9.24
C LEU A 63 -12.13 -1.27 -9.64
N LEU A 64 -12.35 -2.27 -8.78
CA LEU A 64 -13.32 -3.34 -9.04
C LEU A 64 -14.78 -2.84 -9.04
N LEU A 65 -15.05 -1.75 -8.32
CA LEU A 65 -16.35 -1.05 -8.32
C LEU A 65 -16.45 0.01 -9.43
N ALA A 66 -15.50 0.04 -10.38
CA ALA A 66 -15.43 1.02 -11.47
C ALA A 66 -15.45 2.49 -11.00
N TRP A 67 -14.87 2.77 -9.83
CA TRP A 67 -14.77 4.10 -9.23
C TRP A 67 -13.30 4.52 -9.02
N PRO A 68 -12.54 4.79 -10.09
CA PRO A 68 -11.11 5.12 -10.00
C PRO A 68 -10.83 6.41 -9.21
N ALA A 69 -11.80 7.33 -9.13
CA ALA A 69 -11.68 8.55 -8.34
C ALA A 69 -11.45 8.26 -6.83
N GLY A 70 -11.90 7.10 -6.33
CA GLY A 70 -11.67 6.67 -4.95
C GLY A 70 -10.18 6.57 -4.59
N ILE A 71 -9.31 6.24 -5.55
CA ILE A 71 -7.85 6.19 -5.34
C ILE A 71 -7.32 7.56 -4.91
N GLY A 72 -7.76 8.63 -5.58
CA GLY A 72 -7.34 9.99 -5.24
C GLY A 72 -7.71 10.37 -3.81
N ILE A 73 -8.92 9.99 -3.37
CA ILE A 73 -9.39 10.23 -1.99
C ILE A 73 -8.55 9.46 -0.98
N ILE A 74 -8.28 8.18 -1.23
CA ILE A 74 -7.48 7.32 -0.34
C ILE A 74 -6.07 7.91 -0.15
N LEU A 75 -5.42 8.33 -1.24
CA LEU A 75 -4.09 8.92 -1.21
C LEU A 75 -4.07 10.29 -0.53
N ALA A 76 -5.11 11.11 -0.73
CA ALA A 76 -5.26 12.39 -0.05
C ALA A 76 -5.39 12.20 1.47
N VAL A 77 -6.26 11.29 1.92
CA VAL A 77 -6.45 11.01 3.35
C VAL A 77 -5.18 10.48 3.99
N LYS A 78 -4.52 9.52 3.33
CA LYS A 78 -3.27 8.91 3.83
C LYS A 78 -2.14 9.93 3.97
N SER A 79 -1.96 10.80 2.97
CA SER A 79 -0.89 11.81 2.99
C SER A 79 -1.17 12.92 3.99
N LEU A 80 -2.42 13.38 4.10
CA LEU A 80 -2.81 14.41 5.07
C LEU A 80 -2.57 13.95 6.51
N ALA A 81 -2.90 12.70 6.83
CA ALA A 81 -2.73 12.13 8.16
C ALA A 81 -1.27 12.06 8.65
N ARG A 82 -0.29 12.13 7.73
CA ARG A 82 1.15 12.04 8.05
C ARG A 82 1.95 13.27 7.65
N PHE A 83 1.30 14.36 7.28
CA PHE A 83 1.96 15.53 6.72
C PHE A 83 3.06 16.12 7.62
N SER A 84 2.88 16.09 8.95
CA SER A 84 3.90 16.53 9.92
C SER A 84 5.13 15.61 9.96
N GLU A 85 4.93 14.30 9.87
CA GLU A 85 6.00 13.27 9.88
C GLU A 85 6.87 13.32 8.61
N LEU A 86 6.28 13.69 7.48
CA LEU A 86 6.97 13.76 6.17
C LEU A 86 8.03 14.87 6.09
N ARG A 87 8.11 15.76 7.08
CA ARG A 87 9.13 16.82 7.15
C ARG A 87 10.49 16.31 7.60
N ALA A 88 10.57 15.10 8.17
CA ALA A 88 11.83 14.50 8.54
C ALA A 88 12.67 14.18 7.28
N PRO A 89 14.01 14.33 7.33
CA PRO A 89 14.90 13.97 6.23
C PRO A 89 14.64 12.54 5.76
N HIS A 90 14.56 12.32 4.44
CA HIS A 90 14.31 11.03 3.78
C HIS A 90 12.92 10.40 4.00
N ALA A 91 12.14 10.81 5.01
CA ALA A 91 10.81 10.25 5.29
C ALA A 91 9.80 10.45 4.15
N SER A 92 9.85 11.61 3.48
CA SER A 92 9.02 11.93 2.33
C SER A 92 9.26 10.96 1.16
N GLU A 93 10.52 10.66 0.87
CA GLU A 93 10.90 9.77 -0.22
C GLU A 93 10.46 8.33 0.06
N GLN A 94 10.68 7.82 1.28
CA GLN A 94 10.20 6.49 1.67
C GLN A 94 8.67 6.39 1.54
N PHE A 95 7.96 7.45 1.94
CA PHE A 95 6.51 7.49 1.90
C PHE A 95 5.97 7.50 0.47
N ILE A 96 6.55 8.32 -0.42
CA ILE A 96 6.16 8.41 -1.83
C ILE A 96 6.43 7.08 -2.52
N LEU A 97 7.65 6.56 -2.41
CA LEU A 97 8.08 5.33 -3.08
C LEU A 97 7.29 4.11 -2.58
N GLY A 98 7.09 4.01 -1.26
CA GLY A 98 6.28 2.95 -0.66
C GLY A 98 4.79 3.03 -1.04
N THR A 99 4.24 4.25 -1.14
CA THR A 99 2.84 4.46 -1.57
C THR A 99 2.65 4.09 -3.03
N PHE A 100 3.51 4.57 -3.94
CA PHE A 100 3.43 4.21 -5.35
C PHE A 100 3.56 2.71 -5.58
N ALA A 101 4.54 2.06 -4.93
CA ALA A 101 4.70 0.61 -5.02
C ALA A 101 3.44 -0.15 -4.56
N SER A 102 2.85 0.28 -3.43
CA SER A 102 1.65 -0.34 -2.86
C SER A 102 0.42 -0.19 -3.77
N VAL A 103 0.20 1.01 -4.31
CA VAL A 103 -0.92 1.31 -5.22
C VAL A 103 -0.76 0.57 -6.54
N LEU A 104 0.42 0.60 -7.15
CA LEU A 104 0.68 -0.12 -8.40
C LEU A 104 0.45 -1.61 -8.25
N TRP A 105 0.88 -2.21 -7.13
CA TRP A 105 0.61 -3.61 -6.85
C TRP A 105 -0.89 -3.92 -6.72
N ALA A 106 -1.63 -3.13 -5.95
CA ALA A 106 -3.07 -3.31 -5.81
C ALA A 106 -3.80 -3.15 -7.16
N SER A 107 -3.41 -2.15 -7.95
CA SER A 107 -3.95 -1.91 -9.29
C SER A 107 -3.64 -3.06 -10.25
N ALA A 108 -2.43 -3.62 -10.21
CA ALA A 108 -2.06 -4.76 -11.05
C ALA A 108 -2.92 -6.00 -10.73
N ILE A 109 -3.08 -6.32 -9.44
CA ILE A 109 -3.91 -7.46 -9.01
C ILE A 109 -5.39 -7.26 -9.36
N ALA A 110 -5.93 -6.05 -9.15
CA ALA A 110 -7.29 -5.71 -9.57
C ALA A 110 -7.45 -5.81 -11.10
N GLY A 111 -6.48 -5.31 -11.87
CA GLY A 111 -6.47 -5.41 -13.32
C GLY A 111 -6.45 -6.85 -13.83
N VAL A 112 -5.63 -7.72 -13.23
CA VAL A 112 -5.62 -9.16 -13.53
C VAL A 112 -6.98 -9.79 -13.23
N SER A 113 -7.61 -9.45 -12.10
CA SER A 113 -8.95 -9.94 -11.75
C SER A 113 -10.00 -9.52 -12.77
N ILE A 114 -9.94 -8.29 -13.26
CA ILE A 114 -10.84 -7.78 -14.29
C ILE A 114 -10.61 -8.56 -15.59
N LEU A 115 -9.36 -8.72 -16.03
CA LEU A 115 -9.02 -9.46 -17.25
C LEU A 115 -9.36 -10.96 -17.19
N ALA A 116 -9.26 -11.58 -16.01
CA ALA A 116 -9.60 -12.99 -15.80
C ALA A 116 -11.12 -13.22 -15.63
N GLY A 117 -11.90 -12.14 -15.47
CA GLY A 117 -13.35 -12.17 -15.31
C GLY A 117 -14.15 -11.43 -16.40
N LEU A 118 -13.47 -10.79 -17.35
CA LEU A 118 -13.98 -10.50 -18.70
C LEU A 118 -13.98 -11.80 -19.51
#